data_AF-A0A7C5CQP5-F1
#
_entry.id   AF-A0A7C5CQP5-F1
#
_cell.length_a   1.000
_cell.length_b   1.000
_cell.length_c   1.000
_cell.angle_alpha   90.00
_cell.angle_beta   90.00
_cell.angle_gamma   90.00
#
_symmetry.space_group_name_H-M   'P 1'
#
loop_
_entity.id
_entity.type
_entity.pdbx_description
1 polymer ?
#
loop_
_entity_poly.entity_id
_entity_poly.type
_entity_poly.pdbx_seq_one_letter_code
_entity_poly.pdbx_strand_id
1 'polypeptide(L)'
;MRTSHTLLLIPLLAGVLASTSLYWQDTENTRPDSHVLKTWRETLPATPIDHTVRVPEFDDGLFEIQAGSKIFYGNRDGSLLLIGHLYEVETNTDLTQGRIDALKRLDHEGDKE
;
A
#
# COMPACT_ATOMS: atom_id res chain seq x y z
N MET A 1 29.53 -43.49 48.37
CA MET A 1 30.04 -42.38 49.22
C MET A 1 30.57 -41.32 48.27
N ARG A 2 29.87 -40.18 48.07
CA ARG A 2 30.02 -38.88 48.80
C ARG A 2 31.51 -38.52 48.96
N THR A 3 32.08 -37.37 48.61
CA THR A 3 31.65 -35.97 48.29
C THR A 3 32.99 -35.21 48.07
N SER A 4 33.18 -34.21 47.21
CA SER A 4 32.86 -32.78 47.36
C SER A 4 33.63 -32.05 46.23
N HIS A 5 32.98 -31.32 45.32
CA HIS A 5 32.77 -29.85 45.32
C HIS A 5 34.04 -28.99 45.34
N THR A 6 34.36 -28.42 44.17
CA THR A 6 34.90 -27.06 44.08
C THR A 6 34.02 -26.28 43.09
N LEU A 7 33.28 -25.31 43.62
CA LEU A 7 32.52 -24.31 42.87
C LEU A 7 33.48 -23.51 41.98
N LEU A 8 33.12 -23.33 40.70
CA LEU A 8 33.61 -22.19 39.93
C LEU A 8 32.38 -21.52 39.31
N LEU A 9 32.08 -20.33 39.83
CA LEU A 9 31.07 -19.42 39.32
C LEU A 9 31.35 -19.10 37.84
N ILE A 10 30.39 -19.39 36.96
CA ILE A 10 30.35 -18.78 35.62
C ILE A 10 29.22 -17.76 35.65
N PRO A 11 29.50 -16.47 35.44
CA PRO A 11 28.47 -15.43 35.49
C PRO A 11 27.50 -15.55 34.32
N LEU A 12 26.23 -15.51 34.70
CA LEU A 12 25.05 -15.22 33.91
C LEU A 12 25.27 -13.97 33.05
N LEU A 13 25.22 -14.09 31.72
CA LEU A 13 24.87 -12.97 30.85
C LEU A 13 23.94 -13.46 29.75
N ALA A 14 22.67 -13.09 29.90
CA ALA A 14 21.60 -13.35 28.97
C ALA A 14 21.89 -12.64 27.63
N GLY A 15 22.24 -13.40 26.60
CA GLY A 15 22.26 -12.93 25.23
C GLY A 15 20.83 -12.73 24.74
N VAL A 16 20.36 -11.48 24.76
CA VAL A 16 19.11 -11.05 24.13
C VAL A 16 19.20 -11.36 22.64
N LEU A 17 18.33 -12.24 22.16
CA LEU A 17 18.08 -12.47 20.73
C LEU A 17 17.46 -11.20 20.14
N ALA A 18 18.26 -10.40 19.44
CA ALA A 18 17.75 -9.34 18.59
C ALA A 18 17.26 -9.95 17.27
N SER A 19 16.04 -10.48 17.28
CA SER A 19 15.31 -10.83 16.06
C SER A 19 14.80 -9.54 15.41
N THR A 20 15.61 -8.90 14.57
CA THR A 20 15.10 -7.89 13.65
C THR A 20 14.39 -8.62 12.52
N SER A 21 13.08 -8.81 12.63
CA SER A 21 12.26 -9.19 11.50
C SER A 21 12.36 -8.07 10.47
N LEU A 22 13.08 -8.32 9.36
CA LEU A 22 12.87 -7.57 8.14
C LEU A 22 11.41 -7.82 7.73
N TYR A 23 10.53 -6.88 8.03
CA TYR A 23 9.28 -6.76 7.29
C TYR A 23 9.67 -6.32 5.87
N TRP A 24 9.85 -7.29 4.99
CA TRP A 24 9.78 -7.05 3.56
C TRP A 24 8.35 -6.57 3.28
N GLN A 25 8.18 -5.27 3.12
CA GLN A 25 6.94 -4.72 2.57
C GLN A 25 6.79 -5.25 1.15
N ASP A 26 5.67 -5.94 0.93
CA ASP A 26 5.28 -6.51 -0.34
C ASP A 26 4.98 -5.38 -1.33
N THR A 27 5.99 -4.95 -2.08
CA THR A 27 5.87 -3.93 -3.14
C THR A 27 5.10 -4.44 -4.37
N GLU A 28 4.60 -5.68 -4.34
CA GLU A 28 3.77 -6.23 -5.40
C GLU A 28 2.42 -5.49 -5.50
N ASN A 29 1.92 -4.97 -4.39
CA ASN A 29 0.56 -4.42 -4.30
C ASN A 29 0.38 -3.01 -4.92
N THR A 30 1.47 -2.33 -5.26
CA THR A 30 1.46 -0.96 -5.82
C THR A 30 1.75 -0.92 -7.33
N ARG A 31 1.94 -2.08 -7.97
CA ARG A 31 2.25 -2.14 -9.40
C ARG A 31 0.99 -1.91 -10.24
N PRO A 32 1.05 -1.06 -11.29
CA PRO A 32 -0.04 -0.93 -12.24
C PRO A 32 -0.39 -2.28 -12.87
N ASP A 33 -1.66 -2.68 -12.76
CA ASP A 33 -2.19 -3.88 -13.43
C ASP A 33 -2.64 -3.47 -14.84
N SER A 34 -1.87 -3.87 -15.85
CA SER A 34 -2.09 -3.48 -17.25
C SER A 34 -3.41 -4.02 -17.82
N HIS A 35 -3.90 -5.14 -17.30
CA HIS A 35 -5.20 -5.69 -17.70
C HIS A 35 -6.33 -4.80 -17.19
N VAL A 36 -6.27 -4.41 -15.91
CA VAL A 36 -7.28 -3.54 -15.28
C VAL A 36 -7.31 -2.17 -15.95
N LEU A 37 -6.14 -1.60 -16.23
CA LEU A 37 -6.05 -0.33 -16.95
C LEU A 37 -6.72 -0.41 -18.34
N LYS A 38 -6.48 -1.49 -19.08
CA LYS A 38 -7.12 -1.72 -20.37
C LYS A 38 -8.63 -1.82 -20.22
N THR A 39 -9.12 -2.63 -19.29
CA THR A 39 -10.55 -2.78 -19.00
C THR A 39 -11.21 -1.43 -18.74
N TRP A 40 -10.63 -0.60 -17.88
CA TRP A 40 -11.22 0.71 -17.55
C TRP A 40 -11.19 1.71 -18.71
N ARG A 41 -10.18 1.67 -19.59
CA ARG A 41 -10.17 2.48 -20.81
C ARG A 41 -11.23 2.04 -21.82
N GLU A 42 -11.54 0.75 -21.88
CA GLU A 42 -12.60 0.21 -22.73
C GLU A 42 -13.99 0.51 -22.14
N THR A 43 -14.16 0.42 -20.82
CA THR A 43 -15.41 0.74 -20.11
C THR A 43 -15.75 2.23 -20.17
N LEU A 44 -14.75 3.10 -20.02
CA LEU A 44 -14.92 4.56 -19.97
C LEU A 44 -14.13 5.26 -21.09
N PRO A 45 -14.51 5.09 -22.37
CA PRO A 45 -13.72 5.56 -23.51
C PRO A 45 -13.62 7.09 -23.61
N ALA A 46 -14.52 7.82 -22.96
CA ALA A 46 -14.50 9.29 -22.90
C ALA A 46 -13.69 9.84 -21.71
N THR A 47 -13.19 8.97 -20.82
CA THR A 47 -12.42 9.36 -19.64
C THR A 47 -10.94 9.07 -19.86
N PRO A 48 -10.05 10.07 -19.76
CA PRO A 48 -8.62 9.86 -19.93
C PRO A 48 -8.04 9.17 -18.70
N ILE A 49 -8.03 7.84 -18.68
CA ILE A 49 -7.47 7.04 -17.57
C ILE A 49 -5.94 6.97 -17.71
N ASP A 50 -5.23 7.54 -16.73
CA ASP A 50 -3.77 7.60 -16.71
C ASP A 50 -3.19 6.26 -16.24
N HIS A 51 -3.64 5.80 -15.07
CA HIS A 51 -3.20 4.54 -14.49
C HIS A 51 -4.24 3.97 -13.51
N THR A 52 -4.05 2.69 -13.17
CA THR A 52 -4.83 1.98 -12.15
C THR A 52 -3.91 1.27 -11.18
N VAL A 53 -4.17 1.37 -9.88
CA VAL A 53 -3.41 0.69 -8.83
C VAL A 53 -4.37 -0.06 -7.92
N ARG A 54 -3.98 -1.22 -7.40
CA ARG A 54 -4.80 -1.92 -6.40
C ARG A 54 -4.78 -1.12 -5.11
N VAL A 55 -5.92 -0.99 -4.45
CA VAL A 55 -5.97 -0.42 -3.10
C VAL A 55 -5.50 -1.49 -2.10
N PRO A 56 -4.35 -1.32 -1.42
CA PRO A 56 -3.77 -2.38 -0.62
C PRO A 56 -4.62 -2.83 0.57
N GLU A 57 -5.40 -1.91 1.12
CA GLU A 57 -6.26 -2.12 2.28
C GLU A 57 -7.51 -2.96 1.96
N PHE A 58 -7.77 -3.24 0.67
CA PHE A 58 -8.87 -4.08 0.20
C PHE A 58 -8.32 -5.34 -0.47
N ASP A 59 -8.35 -6.45 0.26
CA ASP A 59 -7.92 -7.77 -0.24
C ASP A 59 -8.68 -8.15 -1.54
N ASP A 60 -9.96 -7.76 -1.64
CA ASP A 60 -10.83 -8.06 -2.76
C ASP A 60 -10.95 -6.90 -3.76
N GLY A 61 -10.06 -6.90 -4.75
CA GLY A 61 -10.37 -6.45 -6.10
C GLY A 61 -10.76 -4.98 -6.30
N LEU A 62 -10.55 -4.11 -5.32
CA LEU A 62 -10.76 -2.68 -5.45
C LEU A 62 -9.51 -2.02 -6.07
N PHE A 63 -9.73 -1.28 -7.14
CA PHE A 63 -8.70 -0.55 -7.85
C PHE A 63 -8.98 0.94 -7.76
N GLU A 64 -7.94 1.69 -7.41
CA GLU A 64 -7.86 3.12 -7.62
C GLU A 64 -7.66 3.37 -9.11
N ILE A 65 -8.52 4.21 -9.70
CA ILE A 65 -8.51 4.58 -11.10
C ILE A 65 -8.25 6.08 -11.17
N GLN A 66 -7.07 6.46 -11.66
CA GLN A 66 -6.71 7.86 -11.81
C GLN A 66 -7.08 8.38 -13.20
N ALA A 67 -7.74 9.54 -13.22
CA ALA A 67 -8.00 10.33 -14.43
C ALA A 67 -7.70 11.82 -14.16
N GLY A 68 -6.52 12.27 -14.58
CA GLY A 68 -5.95 13.56 -14.22
C GLY A 68 -5.84 13.71 -12.70
N SER A 69 -6.42 14.78 -12.16
CA SER A 69 -6.47 15.05 -10.71
C SER A 69 -7.66 14.38 -10.00
N LYS A 70 -8.38 13.46 -10.66
CA LYS A 70 -9.51 12.74 -10.07
C LYS A 70 -9.14 11.30 -9.79
N ILE A 71 -9.74 10.78 -8.73
CA ILE A 71 -9.61 9.41 -8.30
C ILE A 71 -11.01 8.80 -8.21
N PHE A 72 -11.16 7.62 -8.80
CA PHE A 72 -12.34 6.77 -8.66
C PHE A 72 -11.92 5.41 -8.14
N TYR A 73 -12.89 4.63 -7.66
CA TYR A 73 -12.67 3.27 -7.24
C TYR A 73 -13.53 2.32 -8.05
N GLY A 74 -13.03 1.14 -8.36
CA GLY A 74 -13.81 0.18 -9.10
C GLY A 74 -13.29 -1.23 -8.99
N ASN A 75 -14.09 -2.18 -9.44
CA ASN A 75 -13.69 -3.57 -9.47
C ASN A 75 -12.81 -3.90 -10.68
N ARG A 76 -12.19 -5.07 -10.64
CA ARG A 76 -11.28 -5.58 -11.68
C ARG A 76 -11.90 -5.66 -13.09
N ASP A 77 -13.19 -5.95 -13.18
CA ASP A 77 -13.88 -6.22 -14.45
C ASP A 77 -14.52 -4.97 -15.08
N GLY A 78 -14.45 -3.82 -14.41
CA GLY A 78 -15.01 -2.57 -14.92
C GLY A 78 -16.53 -2.47 -14.84
N SER A 79 -17.22 -3.35 -14.11
CA SER A 79 -18.69 -3.34 -14.00
C SER A 79 -19.22 -2.44 -12.89
N LEU A 80 -18.41 -2.11 -11.88
CA LEU A 80 -18.79 -1.29 -10.74
C LEU A 80 -17.82 -0.13 -10.55
N LEU A 81 -18.38 1.08 -10.48
CA LEU A 81 -17.66 2.32 -10.23
C LEU A 81 -18.21 2.97 -8.95
N LEU A 82 -17.31 3.30 -8.04
CA LEU A 82 -17.57 4.05 -6.82
C LEU A 82 -16.92 5.43 -6.94
N ILE A 83 -17.71 6.45 -6.65
CA ILE A 83 -17.30 7.86 -6.71
C ILE A 83 -17.39 8.43 -5.30
N GLY A 84 -16.28 8.94 -4.79
CA GLY A 84 -16.22 9.50 -3.45
C GLY A 84 -14.83 9.36 -2.85
N HIS A 85 -14.78 9.44 -1.54
CA HIS A 85 -13.55 9.35 -0.76
C HIS A 85 -13.54 8.05 0.05
N LEU A 86 -12.36 7.45 0.14
CA LEU A 86 -12.05 6.35 1.02
C LEU A 86 -11.53 6.92 2.35
N TYR A 87 -12.20 6.55 3.42
CA TYR A 87 -11.90 7.04 4.76
C TYR A 87 -11.46 5.91 5.68
N GLU A 88 -10.27 6.03 6.26
CA GLU A 88 -9.81 5.14 7.32
C GLU A 88 -10.43 5.59 8.64
N VAL A 89 -11.38 4.79 9.15
CA VAL A 89 -12.17 5.15 10.33
C VAL A 89 -11.32 5.14 11.61
N GLU A 90 -10.34 4.23 11.70
CA GLU A 90 -9.49 4.11 12.88
C GLU A 90 -8.64 5.36 13.12
N THR A 91 -8.02 5.89 12.06
CA THR A 91 -7.13 7.04 12.15
C THR A 91 -7.82 8.37 11.82
N ASN A 92 -9.09 8.32 11.41
CA ASN A 92 -9.84 9.49 10.95
C ASN A 92 -9.17 10.16 9.73
N THR A 93 -8.65 9.35 8.81
CA THR A 93 -7.84 9.83 7.67
C THR A 93 -8.60 9.69 6.36
N ASP A 94 -8.61 10.76 5.58
CA ASP A 94 -9.07 10.74 4.19
C ASP A 94 -7.93 10.31 3.25
N LEU A 95 -7.95 9.05 2.86
CA LEU A 95 -6.91 8.44 2.03
C LEU A 95 -6.96 8.99 0.59
N THR A 96 -8.15 9.25 0.07
CA THR A 96 -8.34 9.81 -1.26
C THR A 96 -7.77 11.21 -1.36
N GLN A 97 -8.03 12.06 -0.36
CA GLN A 97 -7.51 13.42 -0.32
C GLN A 97 -5.98 13.42 -0.22
N GLY A 98 -5.42 12.57 0.64
CA GLY A 98 -3.96 12.40 0.74
C GLY A 98 -3.32 11.99 -0.59
N ARG A 99 -3.99 11.13 -1.36
CA ARG A 99 -3.53 10.72 -2.69
C ARG A 99 -3.63 11.84 -3.72
N ILE A 100 -4.74 12.58 -3.78
CA ILE A 100 -4.90 13.76 -4.64
C ILE A 100 -3.79 14.79 -4.37
N ASP A 101 -3.47 15.04 -3.10
CA ASP A 101 -2.42 15.99 -2.72
C ASP A 101 -1.01 15.47 -3.04
N ALA A 102 -0.79 14.15 -2.99
CA ALA A 102 0.45 13.54 -3.47
C ALA A 102 0.61 13.73 -4.99
N LEU A 103 -0.44 13.49 -5.76
CA LEU A 103 -0.44 13.65 -7.22
C LEU A 103 -0.17 15.11 -7.63
N LYS A 104 -0.85 16.07 -7.00
CA LYS A 104 -0.61 17.50 -7.24
C LYS A 104 0.86 17.87 -7.02
N ARG A 105 1.52 17.34 -5.97
CA ARG A 105 2.94 17.66 -5.72
C ARG A 105 3.86 17.14 -6.82
N LEU A 106 3.55 15.98 -7.40
CA LEU A 106 4.32 15.43 -8.52
C LEU A 106 4.19 16.28 -9.78
N ASP A 107 2.98 16.78 -10.08
CA ASP A 107 2.76 17.64 -11.24
C ASP A 107 3.57 18.95 -11.15
N HIS A 108 3.60 19.61 -9.98
CA HIS A 108 4.33 20.87 -9.81
C HIS A 108 5.86 20.71 -9.86
N GLU A 109 6.39 19.53 -9.54
CA GLU A 109 7.84 19.26 -9.64
C GLU A 109 8.25 18.99 -11.10
N GLY A 110 7.37 18.38 -11.90
CA GLY A 110 7.62 18.13 -13.32
C GLY A 110 7.65 19.39 -14.20
N ASP A 111 7.05 20.50 -13.75
CA ASP A 111 7.00 21.77 -14.50
C ASP A 111 8.24 22.66 -14.30
N LYS A 112 9.23 22.24 -13.49
CA LYS A 112 10.43 23.04 -13.18
C LYS A 112 11.68 22.69 -14.00
N GLU A 113 11.54 21.88 -15.04
CA GLU A 113 12.61 21.51 -15.97
C GLU A 113 12.44 22.20 -17.34
#